data_AF-A0A7W0YQI8-F1
#
_entry.id   AF-A0A7W0YQI8-F1
#
_cell.length_a   1.000
_cell.length_b   1.000
_cell.length_c   1.000
_cell.angle_alpha   90.00
_cell.angle_beta   90.00
_cell.angle_gamma   90.00
#
_symmetry.space_group_name_H-M   'P 1'
#
loop_
_entity.id
_entity.type
_entity.pdbx_description
1 polymer ?
#
loop_
_entity_poly.entity_id
_entity_poly.type
_entity_poly.pdbx_seq_one_letter_code
_entity_poly.pdbx_strand_id
1 'polypeptide(L)'
;MTRAGTVAVVGKPNAGKSTLLNRIVGQKLSITSPKPQSTRDRIVGIHTADGVQMIISDTPGLLNPQYALQHAMRASALAALGDADVVVYIADATQGPPPSLEIAASLARLPRGQLITALNKTDSISVSERDRLTTGIPGSFPISALTGDGVEMLLAEIARRLPESPFLYAEDDVGTQPLRFFASELIRETALEQLEQEVPYSVACEIEEFREDRTPVYIRAVMYVERETQKHILIGHKGSRIREIGSVARIKIEELVGGQVYLDLWVKVLPNWRRKPRAMRRFGYRLPEGS
;
A
#
# COMPACT_ATOMS: atom_id res chain seq x y z
N MET A 1 16.54 27.14 -0.67
CA MET A 1 16.25 26.49 0.62
C MET A 1 15.55 25.18 0.31
N THR A 2 15.87 24.09 0.99
CA THR A 2 15.22 22.79 0.76
C THR A 2 13.84 22.74 1.40
N ARG A 3 12.97 21.87 0.90
CA ARG A 3 11.65 21.58 1.49
C ARG A 3 11.54 20.09 1.76
N ALA A 4 10.95 19.72 2.88
CA ALA A 4 10.70 18.31 3.20
C ALA A 4 9.45 18.17 4.05
N GLY A 5 8.72 17.08 3.90
CA GLY A 5 7.57 16.80 4.75
C GLY A 5 6.77 15.57 4.36
N THR A 6 5.76 15.27 5.17
CA THR A 6 4.96 14.06 5.08
C THR A 6 3.76 14.24 4.15
N VAL A 7 3.55 13.26 3.28
CA VAL A 7 2.44 13.25 2.31
C VAL A 7 1.61 11.99 2.53
N ALA A 8 0.36 12.13 2.98
CA ALA A 8 -0.54 10.99 3.10
C ALA A 8 -1.37 10.80 1.83
N VAL A 9 -1.26 9.62 1.20
CA VAL A 9 -2.06 9.26 0.03
C VAL A 9 -3.24 8.40 0.48
N VAL A 10 -4.44 8.96 0.45
CA VAL A 10 -5.65 8.33 0.99
C VAL A 10 -6.76 8.26 -0.05
N GLY A 11 -7.66 7.29 0.10
CA GLY A 11 -8.77 7.11 -0.82
C GLY A 11 -9.43 5.74 -0.64
N LYS A 12 -10.54 5.51 -1.34
CA LYS A 12 -11.24 4.22 -1.34
C LYS A 12 -10.30 3.07 -1.77
N PRO A 13 -10.59 1.81 -1.39
CA PRO A 13 -9.90 0.66 -1.97
C PRO A 13 -9.88 0.73 -3.50
N ASN A 14 -8.79 0.27 -4.13
CA ASN A 14 -8.60 0.25 -5.58
C ASN A 14 -8.57 1.61 -6.32
N ALA A 15 -8.51 2.74 -5.59
CA ALA A 15 -8.35 4.07 -6.20
C ALA A 15 -6.97 4.31 -6.84
N GLY A 16 -5.98 3.41 -6.64
CA GLY A 16 -4.64 3.50 -7.23
C GLY A 16 -3.57 4.18 -6.37
N LYS A 17 -3.75 4.21 -5.04
CA LYS A 17 -2.77 4.77 -4.07
C LYS A 17 -1.37 4.15 -4.21
N SER A 18 -1.29 2.82 -4.12
CA SER A 18 -0.04 2.07 -4.23
C SER A 18 0.61 2.19 -5.60
N THR A 19 -0.20 2.25 -6.66
CA THR A 19 0.28 2.51 -8.03
C THR A 19 0.92 3.90 -8.12
N LEU A 20 0.30 4.92 -7.52
CA LEU A 20 0.86 6.27 -7.47
C LEU A 20 2.17 6.30 -6.68
N LEU A 21 2.22 5.65 -5.51
CA LEU A 21 3.45 5.56 -4.71
C LEU A 21 4.59 4.95 -5.53
N ASN A 22 4.38 3.76 -6.10
CA ASN A 22 5.40 3.06 -6.87
C ASN A 22 5.90 3.89 -8.06
N ARG A 23 4.99 4.64 -8.70
CA ARG A 23 5.34 5.54 -9.80
C ARG A 23 6.22 6.70 -9.35
N ILE A 24 5.87 7.35 -8.23
CA ILE A 24 6.62 8.51 -7.73
C ILE A 24 8.01 8.09 -7.28
N VAL A 25 8.13 6.96 -6.58
CA VAL A 25 9.43 6.46 -6.12
C VAL A 25 10.22 5.81 -7.27
N GLY A 26 9.57 5.37 -8.35
CA GLY A 26 10.21 4.73 -9.50
C GLY A 26 10.54 3.24 -9.27
N GLN A 27 10.07 2.65 -8.18
CA GLN A 27 10.29 1.26 -7.82
C GLN A 27 9.06 0.66 -7.13
N LYS A 28 8.96 -0.67 -7.14
CA LYS A 28 7.84 -1.39 -6.55
C LYS A 28 8.02 -1.56 -5.03
N LEU A 29 7.54 -0.57 -4.28
CA LEU A 29 7.54 -0.60 -2.81
C LEU A 29 6.25 -1.13 -2.20
N SER A 30 5.12 -0.82 -2.82
CA SER A 30 3.80 -1.23 -2.35
C SER A 30 3.17 -2.22 -3.31
N ILE A 31 2.43 -3.18 -2.74
CA ILE A 31 1.77 -4.20 -3.54
C ILE A 31 0.56 -3.62 -4.27
N THR A 32 0.34 -4.07 -5.49
CA THR A 32 -0.78 -3.60 -6.32
C THR A 32 -1.62 -4.78 -6.73
N SER A 33 -2.94 -4.69 -6.54
CA SER A 33 -3.87 -5.75 -6.94
C SER A 33 -5.23 -5.15 -7.29
N PRO A 34 -5.95 -5.72 -8.28
CA PRO A 34 -7.33 -5.35 -8.56
C PRO A 34 -8.29 -5.82 -7.45
N LYS A 35 -7.90 -6.83 -6.65
CA LYS A 35 -8.66 -7.26 -5.47
C LYS A 35 -8.49 -6.24 -4.34
N PRO A 36 -9.59 -5.87 -3.66
CA PRO A 36 -9.56 -4.90 -2.57
C PRO A 36 -8.69 -5.37 -1.39
N GLN A 37 -8.36 -4.46 -0.47
CA GLN A 37 -7.56 -4.77 0.73
C GLN A 37 -6.14 -5.29 0.41
N SER A 38 -5.56 -4.83 -0.71
CA SER A 38 -4.16 -5.07 -1.04
C SER A 38 -3.26 -4.47 0.04
N THR A 39 -3.33 -3.18 0.33
CA THR A 39 -2.53 -2.52 1.37
C THR A 39 -3.18 -2.68 2.74
N ARG A 40 -2.50 -3.33 3.68
CA ARG A 40 -2.99 -3.57 5.05
C ARG A 40 -2.24 -2.81 6.14
N ASP A 41 -1.03 -2.36 5.83
CA ASP A 41 -0.22 -1.50 6.68
C ASP A 41 0.28 -0.29 5.89
N ARG A 42 0.71 0.75 6.59
CA ARG A 42 1.25 1.97 5.98
C ARG A 42 2.61 1.66 5.37
N ILE A 43 2.74 1.90 4.06
CA ILE A 43 4.03 1.81 3.35
C ILE A 43 4.55 3.22 3.13
N VAL A 44 5.83 3.44 3.40
CA VAL A 44 6.46 4.77 3.30
C VAL A 44 7.48 4.70 2.18
N GLY A 45 7.24 5.50 1.14
CA GLY A 45 8.23 5.77 0.10
C GLY A 45 8.79 7.17 0.25
N ILE A 46 10.05 7.32 -0.13
CA ILE A 46 10.76 8.59 -0.08
C ILE A 46 11.10 8.96 -1.51
N HIS A 47 10.79 10.21 -1.88
CA HIS A 47 11.12 10.76 -3.19
C HIS A 47 11.85 12.08 -2.99
N THR A 48 13.11 12.13 -3.43
CA THR A 48 13.97 13.31 -3.33
C THR A 48 14.30 13.80 -4.74
N ALA A 49 13.92 15.03 -5.06
CA ALA A 49 14.21 15.67 -6.34
C ALA A 49 14.17 17.20 -6.21
N ASP A 50 15.01 17.90 -6.98
CA ASP A 50 14.98 19.37 -7.12
C ASP A 50 14.93 20.17 -5.80
N GLY A 51 15.65 19.70 -4.78
CA GLY A 51 15.68 20.34 -3.46
C GLY A 51 14.44 20.09 -2.58
N VAL A 52 13.61 19.11 -2.95
CA VAL A 52 12.39 18.70 -2.24
C VAL A 52 12.47 17.22 -1.87
N GLN A 53 12.13 16.89 -0.62
CA GLN A 53 11.99 15.50 -0.16
C GLN A 53 10.56 15.23 0.32
N MET A 54 9.88 14.31 -0.36
CA MET A 54 8.51 13.90 -0.04
C MET A 54 8.53 12.55 0.68
N ILE A 55 7.97 12.49 1.89
CA ILE A 55 7.83 11.26 2.66
C ILE A 55 6.39 10.76 2.48
N ILE A 56 6.19 9.91 1.49
CA ILE A 56 4.88 9.52 0.98
C ILE A 56 4.39 8.26 1.69
N SER A 57 3.27 8.37 2.38
CA SER A 57 2.58 7.26 3.04
C SER A 57 1.46 6.71 2.17
N ASP A 58 1.65 5.52 1.60
CA ASP A 58 0.55 4.71 1.04
C ASP A 58 -0.22 4.05 2.18
N THR A 59 -1.52 4.32 2.25
CA THR A 59 -2.36 3.86 3.34
C THR A 59 -3.31 2.75 2.88
N PRO A 60 -3.79 1.91 3.81
CA PRO A 60 -4.97 1.09 3.55
C PRO A 60 -6.14 1.93 3.02
N GLY A 61 -7.00 1.31 2.21
CA GLY A 61 -8.16 2.00 1.65
C GLY A 61 -9.15 2.43 2.73
N LEU A 62 -9.76 3.61 2.55
CA LEU A 62 -10.84 4.11 3.40
C LEU A 62 -12.08 3.23 3.22
N LEU A 63 -12.29 2.32 4.16
CA LEU A 63 -13.37 1.34 4.17
C LEU A 63 -14.15 1.41 5.49
N ASN A 64 -15.41 0.98 5.44
CA ASN A 64 -16.22 0.77 6.62
C ASN A 64 -15.83 -0.57 7.26
N PRO A 65 -15.23 -0.57 8.46
CA PRO A 65 -14.66 -1.78 9.04
C PRO A 65 -15.76 -2.71 9.56
N GLN A 66 -15.58 -4.00 9.32
CA GLN A 66 -16.48 -5.09 9.74
C GLN A 66 -15.83 -6.06 10.73
N TYR A 67 -14.50 -6.05 10.83
CA TYR A 67 -13.74 -6.92 11.73
C TYR A 67 -12.42 -6.26 12.14
N ALA A 68 -11.77 -6.82 13.17
CA ALA A 68 -10.68 -6.15 13.88
C ALA A 68 -9.51 -5.72 12.97
N LEU A 69 -9.07 -6.55 12.01
CA LEU A 69 -8.05 -6.13 11.05
C LEU A 69 -8.46 -4.89 10.24
N GLN A 70 -9.72 -4.81 9.81
CA GLN A 70 -10.21 -3.62 9.09
C GLN A 70 -10.25 -2.37 9.98
N HIS A 71 -10.51 -2.52 11.29
CA HIS A 71 -10.36 -1.42 12.24
C HIS A 71 -8.90 -0.97 12.35
N ALA A 72 -7.96 -1.90 12.44
CA ALA A 72 -6.53 -1.59 12.45
C ALA A 72 -6.08 -0.88 11.15
N MET A 73 -6.52 -1.37 9.99
CA MET A 73 -6.26 -0.76 8.69
C MET A 73 -6.79 0.67 8.61
N ARG A 74 -8.04 0.89 9.04
CA ARG A 74 -8.64 2.22 9.08
C ARG A 74 -7.88 3.14 10.04
N ALA A 75 -7.54 2.66 11.24
CA ALA A 75 -6.78 3.43 12.21
C ALA A 75 -5.41 3.85 11.66
N SER A 76 -4.71 2.96 10.94
CA SER A 76 -3.45 3.27 10.26
C SER A 76 -3.63 4.38 9.20
N ALA A 77 -4.69 4.31 8.39
CA ALA A 77 -4.99 5.37 7.42
C ALA A 77 -5.34 6.71 8.08
N LEU A 78 -6.10 6.70 9.19
CA LEU A 78 -6.46 7.91 9.94
C LEU A 78 -5.25 8.52 10.66
N ALA A 79 -4.34 7.70 11.19
CA ALA A 79 -3.08 8.18 11.77
C ALA A 79 -2.21 8.89 10.73
N ALA A 80 -2.07 8.30 9.53
CA ALA A 80 -1.35 8.95 8.43
C ALA A 80 -1.95 10.31 8.05
N LEU A 81 -3.28 10.46 8.10
CA LEU A 81 -3.94 11.75 7.88
C LEU A 81 -3.64 12.78 8.96
N GLY A 82 -3.50 12.35 10.22
CA GLY A 82 -3.19 13.23 11.35
C GLY A 82 -1.76 13.79 11.31
N ASP A 83 -0.83 13.01 10.78
CA ASP A 83 0.61 13.32 10.76
C ASP A 83 1.07 14.06 9.49
N ALA A 84 0.18 14.25 8.50
CA ALA A 84 0.55 14.74 7.17
C ALA A 84 0.62 16.27 7.06
N ASP A 85 1.69 16.78 6.46
CA ASP A 85 1.77 18.17 5.98
C ASP A 85 0.86 18.40 4.76
N VAL A 86 0.80 17.40 3.88
CA VAL A 86 -0.04 17.40 2.67
C VAL A 86 -0.84 16.10 2.59
N VAL A 87 -2.13 16.22 2.33
CA VAL A 87 -3.03 15.08 2.13
C VAL A 87 -3.41 15.01 0.66
N VAL A 88 -3.07 13.91 -0.01
CA VAL A 88 -3.51 13.61 -1.38
C VAL A 88 -4.70 12.65 -1.28
N TYR A 89 -5.90 13.19 -1.50
CA TYR A 89 -7.12 12.40 -1.63
C TYR A 89 -7.28 11.91 -3.06
N ILE A 90 -6.95 10.64 -3.29
CA ILE A 90 -7.07 9.99 -4.59
C ILE A 90 -8.46 9.37 -4.77
N ALA A 91 -9.10 9.71 -5.89
CA ALA A 91 -10.42 9.23 -6.28
C ALA A 91 -10.35 8.54 -7.65
N ASP A 92 -11.18 7.52 -7.86
CA ASP A 92 -11.30 6.83 -9.14
C ASP A 92 -12.24 7.62 -10.06
N ALA A 93 -11.70 8.23 -11.12
CA ALA A 93 -12.46 9.05 -12.05
C ALA A 93 -13.52 8.24 -12.84
N THR A 94 -13.36 6.92 -12.95
CA THR A 94 -14.35 6.04 -13.59
C THR A 94 -15.64 5.89 -12.78
N GLN A 95 -15.61 6.27 -11.50
CA GLN A 95 -16.74 6.15 -10.57
C GLN A 95 -17.54 7.45 -10.44
N GLY A 96 -17.22 8.46 -11.26
CA GLY A 96 -17.82 9.79 -11.16
C GLY A 96 -17.27 10.63 -10.01
N PRO A 97 -17.97 11.72 -9.62
CA PRO A 97 -17.52 12.61 -8.55
C PRO A 97 -17.39 11.85 -7.21
N PRO A 98 -16.24 11.91 -6.52
CA PRO A 98 -16.08 11.32 -5.21
C PRO A 98 -16.84 12.14 -4.14
N PRO A 99 -17.24 11.51 -3.03
CA PRO A 99 -17.62 12.26 -1.83
C PRO A 99 -16.41 13.02 -1.29
N SER A 100 -16.64 14.04 -0.46
CA SER A 100 -15.56 14.76 0.24
C SER A 100 -14.75 13.81 1.13
N LEU A 101 -13.51 14.19 1.46
CA LEU A 101 -12.63 13.38 2.31
C LEU A 101 -13.26 13.12 3.68
N GLU A 102 -13.93 14.10 4.26
CA GLU A 102 -14.61 14.00 5.55
C GLU A 102 -15.68 12.91 5.53
N ILE A 103 -16.49 12.86 4.46
CA ILE A 103 -17.51 11.84 4.28
C ILE A 103 -16.84 10.47 4.06
N ALA A 104 -15.83 10.41 3.18
CA ALA A 104 -15.15 9.16 2.83
C ALA A 104 -14.41 8.53 4.03
N ALA A 105 -13.78 9.35 4.86
CA ALA A 105 -13.02 8.93 6.05
C ALA A 105 -13.80 9.08 7.36
N SER A 106 -15.09 9.45 7.31
CA SER A 106 -15.98 9.73 8.46
C SER A 106 -15.29 10.59 9.52
N LEU A 107 -14.65 11.67 9.08
CA LEU A 107 -13.90 12.57 9.94
C LEU A 107 -14.82 13.58 10.59
N ALA A 108 -14.66 13.81 11.90
CA ALA A 108 -15.35 14.89 12.60
C ALA A 108 -14.79 16.27 12.24
N ARG A 109 -13.52 16.33 11.81
CA ARG A 109 -12.81 17.54 11.40
C ARG A 109 -11.82 17.19 10.29
N LEU A 110 -11.59 18.12 9.38
CA LEU A 110 -10.53 17.99 8.38
C LEU A 110 -9.16 17.84 9.03
N PRO A 111 -8.23 17.10 8.40
CA PRO A 111 -6.84 17.04 8.83
C PRO A 111 -6.20 18.43 8.77
N ARG A 112 -5.14 18.63 9.57
CA ARG A 112 -4.38 19.90 9.56
C ARG A 112 -3.61 20.09 8.25
N GLY A 113 -3.19 18.99 7.62
CA GLY A 113 -2.46 19.00 6.37
C GLY A 113 -3.27 19.58 5.22
N GLN A 114 -2.57 20.17 4.26
CA GLN A 114 -3.18 20.80 3.09
C GLN A 114 -3.76 19.73 2.15
N LEU A 115 -5.06 19.82 1.85
CA LEU A 115 -5.77 18.83 1.02
C LEU A 115 -5.58 19.10 -0.49
N ILE A 116 -5.17 18.06 -1.23
CA ILE A 116 -5.15 18.00 -2.69
C ILE A 116 -6.04 16.84 -3.14
N THR A 117 -6.95 17.08 -4.06
CA THR A 117 -7.76 16.02 -4.67
C THR A 117 -7.14 15.59 -6.00
N ALA A 118 -6.84 14.30 -6.14
CA ALA A 118 -6.33 13.70 -7.37
C ALA A 118 -7.37 12.77 -7.99
N LEU A 119 -7.81 13.05 -9.21
CA LEU A 119 -8.73 12.21 -9.98
C LEU A 119 -7.91 11.23 -10.80
N ASN A 120 -7.80 9.99 -10.33
CA ASN A 120 -6.97 8.96 -10.94
C ASN A 120 -7.72 8.14 -11.99
N LYS A 121 -6.98 7.38 -12.80
CA LYS A 121 -7.46 6.52 -13.90
C LYS A 121 -8.07 7.32 -15.04
N THR A 122 -7.54 8.51 -15.30
CA THR A 122 -8.02 9.35 -16.40
C THR A 122 -7.69 8.78 -17.79
N ASP A 123 -6.82 7.78 -17.86
CA ASP A 123 -6.56 6.96 -19.05
C ASP A 123 -7.75 6.07 -19.45
N SER A 124 -8.68 5.83 -18.52
CA SER A 124 -9.81 4.90 -18.70
C SER A 124 -11.14 5.63 -18.93
N ILE A 125 -11.13 6.96 -19.13
CA ILE A 125 -12.32 7.78 -19.38
C ILE A 125 -12.11 8.70 -20.59
N SER A 126 -13.19 9.18 -21.20
CA SER A 126 -13.10 10.14 -22.30
C SER A 126 -12.65 11.53 -21.83
N VAL A 127 -12.14 12.35 -22.77
CA VAL A 127 -11.76 13.76 -22.50
C VAL A 127 -12.95 14.56 -21.97
N SER A 128 -14.14 14.39 -22.56
CA SER A 128 -15.34 15.12 -22.12
C SER A 128 -15.79 14.73 -20.71
N GLU A 129 -15.62 13.47 -20.31
CA GLU A 129 -15.87 13.03 -18.93
C GLU A 129 -14.84 13.61 -17.96
N ARG A 130 -13.55 13.60 -18.34
CA ARG A 130 -12.47 14.22 -17.58
C ARG A 130 -12.76 15.70 -17.32
N ASP A 131 -13.10 16.45 -18.37
CA ASP A 131 -13.41 17.89 -18.29
C ASP A 131 -14.63 18.18 -17.42
N ARG A 132 -15.67 17.35 -17.51
CA ARG A 132 -16.85 17.46 -16.65
C ARG A 132 -16.48 17.25 -15.17
N LEU A 133 -15.65 16.26 -14.87
CA LEU A 133 -15.24 15.96 -13.50
C LEU A 133 -14.35 17.07 -12.91
N THR A 134 -13.37 17.56 -13.67
CA THR A 134 -12.48 18.63 -13.21
C THR A 134 -13.24 19.95 -13.03
N THR A 135 -14.20 20.25 -13.90
CA THR A 135 -15.09 21.42 -13.75
C THR A 135 -15.97 21.30 -12.50
N GLY A 136 -16.49 20.10 -12.22
CA GLY A 136 -17.29 19.81 -11.04
C GLY A 136 -16.49 19.81 -9.73
N ILE A 137 -15.16 19.69 -9.80
CA ILE A 137 -14.25 19.65 -8.65
C ILE A 137 -13.08 20.60 -8.93
N PRO A 138 -13.30 21.92 -8.85
CA PRO A 138 -12.29 22.92 -9.17
C PRO A 138 -11.02 22.72 -8.33
N GLY A 139 -9.86 22.83 -8.97
CA GLY A 139 -8.55 22.63 -8.31
C GLY A 139 -8.16 21.16 -8.09
N SER A 140 -8.94 20.20 -8.61
CA SER A 140 -8.52 18.80 -8.67
C SER A 140 -7.44 18.55 -9.74
N PHE A 141 -6.60 17.55 -9.49
CA PHE A 141 -5.52 17.14 -10.39
C PHE A 141 -5.94 15.86 -11.13
N PRO A 142 -6.27 15.91 -12.43
CA PRO A 142 -6.49 14.70 -13.21
C PRO A 142 -5.16 13.99 -13.44
N ILE A 143 -5.07 12.72 -13.04
CA ILE A 143 -3.86 11.91 -13.19
C ILE A 143 -4.16 10.50 -13.71
N SER A 144 -3.16 9.88 -14.30
CA SER A 144 -3.07 8.43 -14.40
C SER A 144 -1.83 7.96 -13.65
N ALA A 145 -2.02 7.35 -12.48
CA ALA A 145 -0.95 6.67 -11.78
C ALA A 145 -0.37 5.50 -12.60
N LEU A 146 -1.16 4.94 -13.53
CA LEU A 146 -0.73 3.83 -14.38
C LEU A 146 0.22 4.30 -15.49
N THR A 147 -0.10 5.39 -16.19
CA THR A 147 0.71 5.88 -17.34
C THR A 147 1.69 6.98 -16.96
N GLY A 148 1.39 7.74 -15.91
CA GLY A 148 2.15 8.90 -15.44
C GLY A 148 1.58 10.24 -15.85
N ASP A 149 0.53 10.24 -16.69
CA ASP A 149 -0.15 11.47 -17.08
C ASP A 149 -0.56 12.29 -15.84
N GLY A 150 -0.21 13.58 -15.82
CA GLY A 150 -0.51 14.51 -14.73
C GLY A 150 0.25 14.32 -13.40
N VAL A 151 1.06 13.27 -13.23
CA VAL A 151 1.74 13.00 -11.95
C VAL A 151 2.79 14.07 -11.62
N GLU A 152 3.55 14.55 -12.60
CA GLU A 152 4.54 15.63 -12.39
C GLU A 152 3.87 16.93 -11.91
N MET A 153 2.71 17.29 -12.47
CA MET A 153 1.95 18.47 -12.03
C MET A 153 1.45 18.31 -10.59
N LEU A 154 1.02 17.10 -10.21
CA LEU A 154 0.64 16.79 -8.84
C LEU A 154 1.84 16.92 -7.88
N LEU A 155 3.02 16.40 -8.26
CA LEU A 155 4.25 16.53 -7.47
C LEU A 155 4.66 17.99 -7.29
N ALA A 156 4.58 18.80 -8.34
CA ALA A 156 4.86 20.23 -8.27
C ALA A 156 3.93 20.98 -7.31
N GLU A 157 2.64 20.61 -7.26
CA GLU A 157 1.70 21.15 -6.27
C GLU A 157 2.04 20.71 -4.84
N ILE A 158 2.35 19.43 -4.64
CA ILE A 158 2.77 18.92 -3.33
C ILE A 158 4.02 19.66 -2.84
N ALA A 159 5.04 19.78 -3.68
CA ALA A 159 6.29 20.48 -3.38
C ALA A 159 6.05 21.94 -2.91
N ARG A 160 5.12 22.65 -3.56
CA ARG A 160 4.76 24.03 -3.18
C ARG A 160 4.11 24.14 -1.80
N ARG A 161 3.55 23.06 -1.27
CA ARG A 161 2.82 23.01 0.01
C ARG A 161 3.64 22.45 1.17
N LEU A 162 4.72 21.72 0.90
CA LEU A 162 5.61 21.18 1.95
C LEU A 162 6.32 22.29 2.74
N PRO A 163 6.62 22.14 4.03
CA PRO A 163 7.33 23.17 4.77
C PRO A 163 8.80 23.32 4.31
N GLU A 164 9.39 24.49 4.58
CA GLU A 164 10.85 24.65 4.50
C GLU A 164 11.49 23.78 5.59
N SER A 165 12.40 22.90 5.19
CA SER A 165 13.01 21.93 6.08
C SER A 165 14.29 21.37 5.46
N PRO A 166 15.31 21.01 6.26
CA PRO A 166 16.32 20.07 5.80
C PRO A 166 15.66 18.73 5.43
N PHE A 167 16.36 17.92 4.64
CA PHE A 167 15.93 16.55 4.38
C PHE A 167 15.88 15.74 5.68
N LEU A 168 14.86 14.90 5.81
CA LEU A 168 14.60 14.05 6.97
C LEU A 168 15.26 12.67 6.84
N TYR A 169 15.58 12.27 5.61
CA TYR A 169 16.20 11.01 5.22
C TYR A 169 17.38 11.26 4.28
N ALA A 170 18.21 10.26 4.05
CA ALA A 170 19.27 10.35 3.06
C ALA A 170 18.67 10.56 1.65
N GLU A 171 19.44 11.16 0.74
CA GLU A 171 18.93 11.48 -0.61
C GLU A 171 18.64 10.23 -1.44
N ASP A 172 19.35 9.14 -1.18
CA ASP A 172 19.23 7.83 -1.82
C ASP A 172 18.24 6.89 -1.09
N ASP A 173 17.69 7.30 0.05
CA ASP A 173 16.65 6.55 0.72
C ASP A 173 15.37 6.56 -0.13
N VAL A 174 14.83 5.36 -0.38
CA VAL A 174 13.61 5.17 -1.16
C VAL A 174 12.43 4.71 -0.31
N GLY A 175 12.67 4.20 0.89
CA GLY A 175 11.62 3.77 1.83
C GLY A 175 12.18 3.44 3.21
N THR A 176 11.31 3.31 4.21
CA THR A 176 11.75 3.18 5.61
C THR A 176 11.63 1.76 6.16
N GLN A 177 11.01 0.85 5.42
CA GLN A 177 10.79 -0.54 5.83
C GLN A 177 12.01 -1.41 5.49
N PRO A 178 12.34 -2.42 6.31
CA PRO A 178 13.42 -3.35 6.02
C PRO A 178 13.06 -4.30 4.87
N LEU A 179 14.05 -4.82 4.13
CA LEU A 179 13.84 -5.74 3.00
C LEU A 179 12.94 -6.94 3.32
N ARG A 180 13.06 -7.50 4.53
CA ARG A 180 12.18 -8.60 5.02
C ARG A 180 10.69 -8.26 4.98
N PHE A 181 10.33 -6.99 5.18
CA PHE A 181 8.94 -6.54 5.10
C PHE A 181 8.46 -6.65 3.65
N PHE A 182 9.21 -6.10 2.70
CA PHE A 182 8.87 -6.16 1.28
C PHE A 182 8.83 -7.61 0.76
N ALA A 183 9.74 -8.47 1.20
CA ALA A 183 9.69 -9.90 0.87
C ALA A 183 8.38 -10.56 1.33
N SER A 184 7.93 -10.26 2.57
CA SER A 184 6.64 -10.77 3.07
C SER A 184 5.44 -10.25 2.26
N GLU A 185 5.50 -8.99 1.83
CA GLU A 185 4.45 -8.35 1.05
C GLU A 185 4.41 -8.90 -0.38
N LEU A 186 5.54 -9.18 -1.02
CA LEU A 186 5.60 -9.81 -2.35
C LEU A 186 5.04 -11.25 -2.36
N ILE A 187 5.28 -12.01 -1.29
CA ILE A 187 4.66 -13.33 -1.10
C ILE A 187 3.14 -13.17 -0.97
N ARG A 188 2.70 -12.22 -0.16
CA ARG A 188 1.27 -11.95 0.04
C ARG A 188 0.59 -11.40 -1.21
N GLU A 189 1.25 -10.57 -2.00
CA GLU A 189 0.77 -10.08 -3.29
C GLU A 189 0.54 -11.25 -4.24
N THR A 190 1.53 -12.14 -4.36
CA THR A 190 1.43 -13.32 -5.22
C THR A 190 0.28 -14.23 -4.80
N ALA A 191 0.11 -14.43 -3.49
CA ALA A 191 -1.04 -15.15 -2.95
C ALA A 191 -2.36 -14.43 -3.27
N LEU A 192 -2.38 -13.11 -3.15
CA LEU A 192 -3.55 -12.28 -3.45
C LEU A 192 -3.93 -12.38 -4.93
N GLU A 193 -2.95 -12.39 -5.84
CA GLU A 193 -3.15 -12.54 -7.28
C GLU A 193 -3.70 -13.92 -7.65
N GLN A 194 -3.10 -15.01 -7.12
CA GLN A 194 -3.39 -16.38 -7.55
C GLN A 194 -4.58 -17.05 -6.85
N LEU A 195 -4.98 -16.57 -5.68
CA LEU A 195 -6.09 -17.17 -4.91
C LEU A 195 -7.40 -16.45 -5.18
N GLU A 196 -8.53 -17.13 -5.00
CA GLU A 196 -9.86 -16.58 -5.24
C GLU A 196 -10.75 -16.62 -4.00
N GLN A 197 -11.96 -16.07 -4.14
CA GLN A 197 -12.99 -16.07 -3.10
C GLN A 197 -12.47 -15.38 -1.82
N GLU A 198 -12.72 -15.96 -0.65
CA GLU A 198 -12.35 -15.36 0.63
C GLU A 198 -10.90 -15.64 1.08
N VAL A 199 -10.23 -16.62 0.46
CA VAL A 199 -8.91 -17.13 0.87
C VAL A 199 -7.82 -16.04 0.83
N PRO A 200 -7.68 -15.21 -0.22
CA PRO A 200 -6.68 -14.14 -0.25
C PRO A 200 -6.73 -13.22 0.97
N TYR A 201 -7.93 -12.94 1.45
CA TYR A 201 -8.16 -12.01 2.55
C TYR A 201 -7.84 -12.62 3.92
N SER A 202 -7.62 -13.93 4.02
CA SER A 202 -7.20 -14.61 5.25
C SER A 202 -5.69 -14.88 5.31
N VAL A 203 -4.95 -14.66 4.22
CA VAL A 203 -3.50 -14.85 4.18
C VAL A 203 -2.78 -13.74 4.95
N ALA A 204 -1.90 -14.11 5.89
CA ALA A 204 -0.82 -13.27 6.39
C ALA A 204 0.53 -13.93 6.06
N CYS A 205 1.60 -13.14 5.95
CA CYS A 205 2.95 -13.66 5.73
C CYS A 205 3.88 -13.13 6.82
N GLU A 206 4.78 -13.98 7.29
CA GLU A 206 5.82 -13.65 8.26
C GLU A 206 7.14 -14.27 7.81
N ILE A 207 8.22 -13.49 7.86
CA ILE A 207 9.57 -13.99 7.62
C ILE A 207 10.14 -14.48 8.96
N GLU A 208 10.32 -15.79 9.12
CA GLU A 208 10.93 -16.39 10.32
C GLU A 208 12.46 -16.29 10.27
N GLU A 209 13.05 -16.30 9.07
CA GLU A 209 14.49 -16.18 8.89
C GLU A 209 14.83 -15.46 7.59
N PHE A 210 15.81 -14.54 7.65
CA PHE A 210 16.36 -13.83 6.50
C PHE A 210 17.89 -13.78 6.67
N ARG A 211 18.62 -14.47 5.80
CA ARG A 211 20.10 -14.51 5.80
C ARG A 211 20.63 -13.86 4.51
N GLU A 212 20.87 -12.56 4.59
CA GLU A 212 21.40 -11.72 3.49
C GLU A 212 22.86 -12.05 3.13
N ASP A 213 23.60 -12.61 4.09
CA ASP A 213 25.00 -12.99 3.99
C ASP A 213 25.25 -14.29 3.19
N ARG A 214 24.20 -14.94 2.70
CA ARG A 214 24.27 -16.20 1.94
C ARG A 214 24.10 -15.98 0.45
N THR A 215 24.70 -16.86 -0.33
CA THR A 215 24.48 -16.96 -1.78
C THR A 215 24.04 -18.39 -2.13
N PRO A 216 22.78 -18.61 -2.54
CA PRO A 216 21.69 -17.64 -2.63
C PRO A 216 21.24 -17.11 -1.25
N VAL A 217 20.63 -15.92 -1.23
CA VAL A 217 20.00 -15.34 -0.03
C VAL A 217 18.95 -16.32 0.49
N TYR A 218 19.01 -16.68 1.77
CA TYR A 218 18.06 -17.63 2.34
C TYR A 218 16.92 -16.90 3.05
N ILE A 219 15.68 -17.20 2.65
CA ILE A 219 14.48 -16.64 3.25
C ILE A 219 13.55 -17.78 3.64
N ARG A 220 13.20 -17.85 4.92
CA ARG A 220 12.14 -18.74 5.42
C ARG A 220 10.92 -17.94 5.79
N ALA A 221 9.82 -18.23 5.11
CA ALA A 221 8.56 -17.52 5.25
C ALA A 221 7.43 -18.47 5.61
N VAL A 222 6.51 -18.00 6.45
CA VAL A 222 5.29 -18.72 6.82
C VAL A 222 4.08 -17.93 6.36
N MET A 223 3.24 -18.58 5.57
CA MET A 223 1.91 -18.09 5.23
C MET A 223 0.90 -18.64 6.23
N TYR A 224 0.17 -17.73 6.87
CA TYR A 224 -0.88 -18.05 7.82
C TYR A 224 -2.26 -17.90 7.20
N VAL A 225 -3.14 -18.86 7.50
CA VAL A 225 -4.59 -18.82 7.16
C VAL A 225 -5.44 -19.12 8.38
N GLU A 226 -6.75 -18.87 8.32
CA GLU A 226 -7.62 -19.00 9.50
C GLU A 226 -8.18 -20.42 9.71
N ARG A 227 -8.24 -21.26 8.67
CA ARG A 227 -8.89 -22.58 8.71
C ARG A 227 -8.08 -23.63 7.95
N GLU A 228 -8.23 -24.90 8.33
CA GLU A 228 -7.59 -26.03 7.61
C GLU A 228 -8.04 -26.12 6.15
N THR A 229 -9.32 -25.85 5.85
CA THR A 229 -9.81 -25.81 4.46
C THR A 229 -9.05 -24.79 3.60
N GLN A 230 -8.76 -23.61 4.15
CA GLN A 230 -7.97 -22.57 3.48
C GLN A 230 -6.51 -23.01 3.31
N LYS A 231 -5.95 -23.73 4.28
CA LYS A 231 -4.59 -24.28 4.18
C LYS A 231 -4.50 -25.31 3.06
N HIS A 232 -5.49 -26.19 2.92
CA HIS A 232 -5.54 -27.13 1.81
C HIS A 232 -5.61 -26.43 0.45
N ILE A 233 -6.40 -25.36 0.32
CA ILE A 233 -6.46 -24.54 -0.90
C ILE A 233 -5.11 -23.88 -1.20
N LEU A 234 -4.47 -23.31 -0.18
CA LEU A 234 -3.19 -22.62 -0.33
C LEU A 234 -2.04 -23.57 -0.72
N ILE A 235 -2.06 -24.79 -0.20
CA ILE A 235 -1.08 -25.84 -0.55
C ILE A 235 -1.39 -26.37 -1.96
N GLY A 236 -2.67 -26.60 -2.28
CA GLY A 236 -3.10 -27.22 -3.53
C GLY A 236 -2.79 -28.72 -3.60
N HIS A 237 -3.32 -29.38 -4.64
CA HIS A 237 -3.11 -30.81 -4.83
C HIS A 237 -1.62 -31.14 -4.98
N LYS A 238 -1.09 -32.01 -4.10
CA LYS A 238 0.34 -32.38 -4.04
C LYS A 238 1.30 -31.17 -3.92
N GLY A 239 0.85 -30.05 -3.34
CA GLY A 239 1.66 -28.86 -3.17
C GLY A 239 1.81 -27.99 -4.43
N SER A 240 0.97 -28.18 -5.45
CA SER A 240 1.09 -27.43 -6.71
C SER A 240 0.97 -25.92 -6.52
N ARG A 241 -0.01 -25.48 -5.72
CA ARG A 241 -0.32 -24.05 -5.53
C ARG A 241 0.77 -23.33 -4.74
N ILE A 242 1.24 -23.91 -3.63
CA ILE A 242 2.31 -23.29 -2.84
C ILE A 242 3.62 -23.20 -3.63
N ARG A 243 3.92 -24.18 -4.50
CA ARG A 243 5.10 -24.12 -5.38
C ARG A 243 4.98 -23.01 -6.42
N GLU A 244 3.80 -22.83 -6.99
CA GLU A 244 3.53 -21.75 -7.95
C GLU A 244 3.66 -20.36 -7.28
N ILE A 245 3.03 -20.17 -6.11
CA ILE A 245 3.16 -18.95 -5.31
C ILE A 245 4.63 -18.69 -4.97
N GLY A 246 5.33 -19.71 -4.46
CA GLY A 246 6.74 -19.59 -4.10
C GLY A 246 7.63 -19.26 -5.29
N SER A 247 7.38 -19.83 -6.45
CA SER A 247 8.17 -19.58 -7.67
C SER A 247 8.02 -18.14 -8.16
N VAL A 248 6.79 -17.63 -8.23
CA VAL A 248 6.50 -16.26 -8.67
C VAL A 248 6.99 -15.25 -7.64
N ALA A 249 6.75 -15.50 -6.34
CA ALA A 249 7.22 -14.62 -5.27
C ALA A 249 8.75 -14.56 -5.23
N ARG A 250 9.44 -15.70 -5.42
CA ARG A 250 10.91 -15.75 -5.48
C ARG A 250 11.46 -14.83 -6.57
N ILE A 251 10.93 -14.87 -7.79
CA ILE A 251 11.38 -13.99 -8.89
C ILE A 251 11.25 -12.51 -8.50
N LYS A 252 10.10 -12.11 -7.94
CA LYS A 252 9.87 -10.73 -7.47
C LYS A 252 10.87 -10.33 -6.36
N ILE A 253 11.21 -11.25 -5.46
CA ILE A 253 12.16 -11.00 -4.37
C ILE A 253 13.60 -10.95 -4.90
N GLU A 254 13.97 -11.78 -5.88
CA GLU A 254 15.29 -11.75 -6.52
C GLU A 254 15.57 -10.39 -7.17
N GLU A 255 14.56 -9.80 -7.79
CA GLU A 255 14.64 -8.44 -8.34
C GLU A 255 14.81 -7.39 -7.24
N LEU A 256 14.08 -7.50 -6.13
CA LEU A 256 14.21 -6.62 -4.97
C LEU A 256 15.59 -6.69 -4.30
N VAL A 257 16.17 -7.88 -4.13
CA VAL A 257 17.47 -8.06 -3.47
C VAL A 257 18.65 -7.96 -4.42
N GLY A 258 18.41 -7.90 -5.73
CA GLY A 258 19.46 -7.86 -6.75
C GLY A 258 20.30 -9.14 -6.86
N GLY A 259 19.73 -10.31 -6.53
CA GLY A 259 20.48 -11.56 -6.44
C GLY A 259 19.62 -12.81 -6.31
N GLN A 260 20.25 -14.00 -6.34
CA GLN A 260 19.54 -15.28 -6.23
C GLN A 260 18.97 -15.51 -4.83
N VAL A 261 17.77 -16.10 -4.75
CA VAL A 261 17.07 -16.35 -3.50
C VAL A 261 16.68 -17.82 -3.38
N TYR A 262 16.92 -18.41 -2.20
CA TYR A 262 16.29 -19.65 -1.78
C TYR A 262 15.11 -19.32 -0.86
N LEU A 263 13.88 -19.51 -1.36
CA LEU A 263 12.64 -19.25 -0.63
C LEU A 263 12.06 -20.55 -0.05
N ASP A 264 12.16 -20.70 1.26
CA ASP A 264 11.58 -21.80 2.05
C ASP A 264 10.19 -21.39 2.57
N LEU A 265 9.14 -21.83 1.88
CA LEU A 265 7.76 -21.37 2.12
C LEU A 265 6.91 -22.43 2.82
N TRP A 266 6.35 -22.07 3.98
CA TRP A 266 5.50 -22.94 4.80
C TRP A 266 4.09 -22.40 4.92
N VAL A 267 3.12 -23.28 5.18
CA VAL A 267 1.73 -22.89 5.48
C VAL A 267 1.33 -23.40 6.85
N LYS A 268 0.88 -22.48 7.73
CA LYS A 268 0.37 -22.80 9.07
C LYS A 268 -1.04 -22.25 9.25
N VAL A 269 -1.86 -22.91 10.08
CA VAL A 269 -3.18 -22.37 10.48
C VAL A 269 -3.02 -21.55 11.74
N LEU A 270 -3.53 -20.32 11.73
CA LEU A 270 -3.67 -19.47 12.90
C LEU A 270 -5.15 -19.08 13.05
N PRO A 271 -5.93 -19.83 13.86
CA PRO A 271 -7.38 -19.71 13.87
C PRO A 271 -7.88 -18.29 14.19
N ASN A 272 -8.70 -17.74 13.28
CA ASN A 272 -9.36 -16.44 13.40
C ASN A 272 -8.41 -15.27 13.70
N TRP A 273 -7.18 -15.29 13.15
CA TRP A 273 -6.16 -14.31 13.49
C TRP A 273 -6.60 -12.85 13.23
N ARG A 274 -7.43 -12.59 12.21
CA ARG A 274 -7.94 -11.24 11.86
C ARG A 274 -8.89 -10.65 12.89
N ARG A 275 -9.32 -11.45 13.86
CA ARG A 275 -10.19 -11.07 14.99
C ARG A 275 -9.46 -11.06 16.33
N LYS A 276 -8.20 -11.51 16.38
CA LYS A 276 -7.44 -11.67 17.63
C LYS A 276 -6.34 -10.62 17.72
N PRO A 277 -6.46 -9.60 18.60
CA PRO A 277 -5.47 -8.53 18.71
C PRO A 277 -4.02 -9.01 18.88
N ARG A 278 -3.80 -10.06 19.69
CA ARG A 278 -2.47 -10.66 19.87
C ARG A 278 -1.89 -11.22 18.56
N ALA A 279 -2.72 -11.90 17.76
CA ALA A 279 -2.30 -12.45 16.48
C ALA A 279 -2.08 -11.35 15.43
N MET A 280 -2.90 -10.31 15.44
CA MET A 280 -2.71 -9.15 14.56
C MET A 280 -1.41 -8.40 14.83
N ARG A 281 -1.06 -8.18 16.10
CA ARG A 281 0.21 -7.55 16.50
C ARG A 281 1.43 -8.30 15.99
N ARG A 282 1.36 -9.64 15.89
CA ARG A 282 2.42 -10.47 15.33
C ARG A 282 2.76 -10.09 13.89
N PHE A 283 1.76 -9.67 13.12
CA PHE A 283 1.90 -9.27 11.71
C PHE A 283 2.03 -7.75 11.53
N GLY A 284 2.33 -7.01 12.61
CA GLY A 284 2.48 -5.56 12.56
C GLY A 284 1.17 -4.76 12.67
N TYR A 285 0.00 -5.40 12.59
CA TYR A 285 -1.28 -4.70 12.64
C TYR A 285 -1.67 -4.30 14.07
N ARG A 286 -1.86 -3.00 14.29
CA ARG A 286 -2.23 -2.44 15.61
C ARG A 286 -3.65 -1.89 15.59
N LEU A 287 -4.43 -2.31 16.58
CA LEU A 287 -5.73 -1.69 16.85
C LEU A 287 -5.51 -0.33 17.55
N PRO A 288 -6.42 0.64 17.36
CA PRO A 288 -6.41 1.88 18.14
C PRO A 288 -6.59 1.58 19.64
N GLU A 289 -5.94 2.37 20.49
CA GLU A 289 -6.05 2.23 21.95
C GLU A 289 -7.52 2.40 22.39
N GLY A 290 -8.01 1.48 23.24
CA GLY A 290 -9.39 1.51 23.75
C GLY A 290 -10.46 0.79 22.90
N SER A 291 -10.06 -0.05 21.94
CA SER A 291 -10.96 -0.89 21.12
C SER A 291 -11.03 -2.36 21.55
#